data_AF-M2XSZ0-F1
#
_entry.id   AF-M2XSZ0-F1
#
_cell.length_a   1.000
_cell.length_b   1.000
_cell.length_c   1.000
_cell.angle_alpha   90.00
_cell.angle_beta   90.00
_cell.angle_gamma   90.00
#
_symmetry.space_group_name_H-M   'P 1'
#
loop_
_entity.id
_entity.type
_entity.pdbx_description
1 polymer ?
#
loop_
_entity_poly.entity_id
_entity_poly.type
_entity_poly.pdbx_seq_one_letter_code
_entity_poly.pdbx_strand_id
1 'polypeptide(L)'
;MPISRLWGFPATPDDEADVTPARSRMTTPAKIGIGCGGCLGLLVLAFVALVVIALIVGPSSEEAEDPRPGSSASSAPQAPEAPSSEAQEPGGAESSEAAEAPEAVETSAQASEPESSPAPVDDSAASDAAEALTVLETLDIKGRAPKTGYGRDLFGPTWHDVDGNGCSTRNDILARDLTGIEREDGCSVSSGLLQDPYTDTAIDFTAGMDTSAEVQIDHVVALSDAWQKGAQQLSEQQRLVFANDPLNLLAVDGPTNQSKGDGDAATWLPPNRSYWCPYVARQVDVKAKYDLWVTQPEHDRMAEVLRDCEGESSSDSGSGSDQSSTRAPAESAPQPAQEPAPAPAAPGAAFANCSEARAAGAAPLYRGMPGYAPRMDGDGDGVACE
;
A
#
# COMPACT_ATOMS: atom_id res chain seq x y z
N MET A 1 -27.01 10.79 -14.29
CA MET A 1 -26.30 10.18 -15.43
C MET A 1 -25.32 9.18 -14.83
N PRO A 2 -25.15 7.95 -15.36
CA PRO A 2 -24.26 6.98 -14.71
C PRO A 2 -22.81 7.47 -14.76
N ILE A 3 -22.14 7.45 -13.60
CA ILE A 3 -20.79 7.97 -13.30
C ILE A 3 -19.70 7.29 -14.14
N SER A 4 -20.00 6.10 -14.70
CA SER A 4 -19.10 5.33 -15.56
C SER A 4 -18.62 6.08 -16.83
N ARG A 5 -19.23 7.21 -17.20
CA ARG A 5 -18.79 8.04 -18.36
C ARG A 5 -17.83 9.17 -18.01
N LEU A 6 -17.61 9.51 -16.74
CA LEU A 6 -16.71 10.60 -16.36
C LEU A 6 -15.23 10.19 -16.36
N TRP A 7 -14.93 8.89 -16.24
CA TRP A 7 -13.56 8.40 -15.99
C TRP A 7 -12.96 7.51 -17.07
N GLY A 8 -13.52 7.52 -18.29
CA GLY A 8 -12.83 7.00 -19.48
C GLY A 8 -12.64 5.48 -19.57
N PHE A 9 -13.47 4.66 -18.90
CA PHE A 9 -13.48 3.22 -19.17
C PHE A 9 -14.00 2.93 -20.59
N PRO A 10 -13.28 2.18 -21.45
CA PRO A 10 -13.83 1.73 -22.71
C PRO A 10 -15.00 0.76 -22.45
N ALA A 11 -16.16 1.06 -23.03
CA ALA A 11 -17.30 0.16 -22.99
C ALA A 11 -16.91 -1.18 -23.62
N THR A 12 -17.11 -2.27 -22.88
CA THR A 12 -17.06 -3.62 -23.47
C THR A 12 -18.20 -3.74 -24.48
N PRO A 13 -17.94 -4.22 -25.71
CA PRO A 13 -19.01 -4.50 -26.65
C PRO A 13 -19.86 -5.66 -26.12
N ASP A 14 -21.12 -5.38 -25.79
CA ASP A 14 -22.14 -6.39 -25.57
C ASP A 14 -22.34 -7.21 -26.85
N ASP A 15 -22.21 -8.52 -26.71
CA ASP A 15 -22.60 -9.51 -27.72
C ASP A 15 -24.14 -9.55 -27.78
N GLU A 16 -24.73 -8.76 -28.67
CA GLU A 16 -26.11 -8.92 -29.12
C GLU A 16 -26.24 -10.24 -29.90
N ALA A 17 -26.60 -11.32 -29.21
CA ALA A 17 -27.13 -12.53 -29.84
C ALA A 17 -28.65 -12.60 -29.63
N ASP A 18 -29.36 -12.23 -30.70
CA ASP A 18 -30.77 -12.48 -30.97
C ASP A 18 -31.13 -13.96 -30.73
N VAL A 19 -31.99 -14.23 -29.75
CA VAL A 19 -32.68 -15.53 -29.60
C VAL A 19 -34.17 -15.30 -29.46
N THR A 20 -34.84 -15.35 -30.61
CA THR A 20 -36.28 -15.56 -30.74
C THR A 20 -36.77 -16.82 -29.98
N PRO A 21 -37.96 -16.79 -29.33
CA PRO A 21 -38.46 -17.93 -28.58
C PRO A 21 -39.31 -18.85 -29.47
N ALA A 22 -38.81 -20.05 -29.78
CA ALA A 22 -39.62 -21.12 -30.34
C ALA A 22 -40.36 -21.88 -29.24
N ARG A 23 -41.70 -21.70 -29.20
CA ARG A 23 -42.64 -22.55 -28.47
C ARG A 23 -42.48 -24.01 -28.89
N SER A 24 -42.26 -24.91 -27.94
CA SER A 24 -42.65 -26.32 -28.08
C SER A 24 -43.30 -26.83 -26.79
N ARG A 25 -44.59 -27.16 -26.94
CA ARG A 25 -45.36 -27.97 -25.99
C ARG A 25 -44.88 -29.42 -26.10
N MET A 26 -44.74 -30.13 -24.98
CA MET A 26 -45.15 -31.53 -24.80
C MET A 26 -44.86 -31.95 -23.34
N THR A 27 -45.90 -32.06 -22.52
CA THR A 27 -46.49 -33.32 -21.99
C THR A 27 -45.66 -34.01 -20.90
N THR A 28 -46.19 -33.93 -19.68
CA THR A 28 -45.89 -34.79 -18.52
C THR A 28 -46.18 -36.25 -18.83
N PRO A 29 -45.45 -37.20 -18.20
CA PRO A 29 -46.19 -38.12 -17.33
C PRO A 29 -45.49 -38.51 -16.01
N ALA A 30 -46.35 -38.66 -15.01
CA ALA A 30 -46.40 -39.57 -13.86
C ALA A 30 -45.14 -40.25 -13.25
N LYS A 31 -45.09 -40.11 -11.91
CA LYS A 31 -44.42 -40.91 -10.87
C LYS A 31 -44.41 -42.43 -11.09
N ILE A 32 -43.26 -43.06 -10.82
CA ILE A 32 -43.13 -44.35 -10.10
C ILE A 32 -41.90 -44.24 -9.19
N GLY A 33 -42.06 -44.48 -7.89
CA GLY A 33 -40.96 -44.68 -6.95
C GLY A 33 -40.72 -46.17 -6.71
N ILE A 34 -39.46 -46.55 -6.46
CA ILE A 34 -39.02 -47.76 -5.76
C ILE A 34 -37.68 -47.39 -5.10
N GLY A 35 -37.59 -47.59 -3.79
CA GLY A 35 -36.38 -47.35 -3.00
C GLY A 35 -35.34 -48.46 -3.13
N CYS A 36 -34.11 -48.15 -2.73
CA CYS A 36 -33.14 -49.14 -2.28
C CYS A 36 -32.20 -48.47 -1.26
N GLY A 37 -32.65 -48.44 0.00
CA GLY A 37 -31.79 -48.19 1.14
C GLY A 37 -31.11 -49.49 1.52
N GLY A 38 -29.79 -49.59 1.33
CA GLY A 38 -29.06 -50.80 1.74
C GLY A 38 -27.70 -51.04 1.11
N CYS A 39 -26.87 -50.02 0.86
CA CYS A 39 -25.46 -50.28 0.47
C CYS A 39 -24.41 -49.40 1.17
N LEU A 40 -24.79 -48.38 1.95
CA LEU A 40 -23.80 -47.45 2.54
C LEU A 40 -23.22 -47.91 3.90
N GLY A 41 -23.81 -48.92 4.55
CA GLY A 41 -23.38 -49.35 5.89
C GLY A 41 -22.14 -50.27 5.93
N LEU A 42 -21.80 -50.92 4.81
CA LEU A 42 -20.70 -51.91 4.77
C LEU A 42 -19.34 -51.28 4.43
N LEU A 43 -19.32 -50.12 3.77
CA LEU A 43 -18.07 -49.43 3.41
C LEU A 43 -17.45 -48.65 4.58
N VAL A 44 -18.27 -48.18 5.53
CA VAL A 44 -17.79 -47.40 6.69
C VAL A 44 -17.13 -48.30 7.74
N LEU A 45 -17.62 -49.53 7.93
CA LEU A 45 -17.03 -50.47 8.90
C LEU A 45 -15.67 -51.03 8.46
N ALA A 46 -15.44 -51.19 7.16
CA ALA A 46 -14.16 -51.66 6.63
C ALA A 46 -13.04 -50.60 6.78
N PHE A 47 -13.38 -49.32 6.67
CA PHE A 47 -12.41 -48.23 6.81
C PHE A 47 -12.00 -48.00 8.27
N VAL A 48 -12.94 -48.14 9.22
CA VAL A 48 -12.63 -48.03 10.65
C VAL A 48 -11.74 -49.20 11.14
N ALA A 49 -11.92 -50.40 10.59
CA ALA A 49 -11.05 -51.54 10.93
C ALA A 49 -9.61 -51.38 10.43
N LEU A 50 -9.40 -50.76 9.25
CA LEU A 50 -8.06 -50.52 8.70
C LEU A 50 -7.29 -49.43 9.45
N VAL A 51 -7.96 -48.39 9.94
CA VAL A 51 -7.33 -47.31 10.72
C VAL A 51 -6.93 -47.79 12.13
N VAL A 52 -7.70 -48.70 12.74
CA VAL A 52 -7.36 -49.26 14.06
C VAL A 52 -6.17 -50.23 13.99
N ILE A 53 -5.99 -50.98 12.89
CA ILE A 53 -4.82 -51.85 12.71
C ILE A 53 -3.52 -51.04 12.52
N ALA A 54 -3.58 -49.90 11.84
CA ALA A 54 -2.42 -49.02 11.62
C ALA A 54 -1.94 -48.29 12.88
N LEU A 55 -2.76 -48.18 13.94
CA LEU A 55 -2.38 -47.56 15.21
C LEU A 55 -1.81 -48.54 16.24
N ILE A 56 -1.91 -49.85 16.00
CA ILE A 56 -1.37 -50.89 16.90
C ILE A 56 0.01 -51.38 16.44
N VAL A 57 0.32 -51.27 15.15
CA VAL A 57 1.63 -51.65 14.59
C VAL A 57 2.37 -50.37 14.20
N GLY A 58 3.15 -49.82 15.14
CA GLY A 58 4.02 -48.67 14.86
C GLY A 58 5.08 -48.99 13.79
N PRO A 59 5.60 -47.99 13.07
CA PRO A 59 6.64 -48.22 12.07
C PRO A 59 7.95 -48.63 12.75
N SER A 60 8.43 -49.82 12.40
CA SER A 60 9.76 -50.32 12.73
C SER A 60 10.84 -49.46 12.05
N SER A 61 11.82 -49.04 12.84
CA SER A 61 13.06 -48.46 12.34
C SER A 61 13.82 -49.50 11.53
N GLU A 62 14.08 -49.24 10.25
CA GLU A 62 15.05 -49.99 9.47
C GLU A 62 16.35 -49.18 9.38
N GLU A 63 17.36 -49.69 10.09
CA GLU A 63 18.77 -49.37 9.93
C GLU A 63 19.21 -49.72 8.50
N ALA A 64 19.97 -48.83 7.86
CA ALA A 64 20.76 -49.16 6.68
C ALA A 64 22.22 -48.81 6.95
N GLU A 65 23.03 -49.87 6.95
CA GLU A 65 24.45 -49.91 7.24
C GLU A 65 25.32 -49.54 6.02
N ASP A 66 26.55 -49.14 6.32
CA ASP A 66 27.68 -48.63 5.52
C ASP A 66 28.04 -49.43 4.24
N PRO A 67 28.75 -48.82 3.27
CA PRO A 67 30.16 -49.21 3.13
C PRO A 67 31.15 -48.09 2.72
N ARG A 68 32.23 -47.97 3.50
CA ARG A 68 33.60 -47.60 3.07
C ARG A 68 34.13 -48.59 1.99
N PRO A 69 35.11 -48.25 1.11
CA PRO A 69 36.40 -47.64 1.49
C PRO A 69 37.10 -46.71 0.47
N GLY A 70 38.21 -46.06 0.90
CA GLY A 70 39.32 -45.74 -0.01
C GLY A 70 39.93 -44.34 0.06
N SER A 71 40.86 -44.17 1.00
CA SER A 71 41.98 -43.20 1.08
C SER A 71 42.45 -42.51 -0.23
N SER A 72 42.61 -41.18 -0.20
CA SER A 72 43.79 -40.46 -0.74
C SER A 72 43.85 -39.01 -0.23
N ALA A 73 45.08 -38.54 -0.05
CA ALA A 73 45.48 -37.48 0.87
C ALA A 73 45.53 -36.07 0.26
N SER A 74 45.37 -35.09 1.15
CA SER A 74 46.17 -33.85 1.32
C SER A 74 46.54 -33.02 0.08
N SER A 75 46.01 -31.79 -0.01
CA SER A 75 46.79 -30.54 0.21
C SER A 75 45.91 -29.30 0.03
N ALA A 76 45.97 -28.37 0.99
CA ALA A 76 45.38 -27.03 0.94
C ALA A 76 46.27 -26.04 0.18
N PRO A 77 45.74 -24.90 -0.28
CA PRO A 77 46.55 -23.68 -0.43
C PRO A 77 46.12 -22.58 0.53
N GLN A 78 47.13 -22.02 1.20
CA GLN A 78 47.11 -20.82 2.04
C GLN A 78 47.09 -19.54 1.19
N ALA A 79 46.63 -18.46 1.83
CA ALA A 79 46.68 -17.07 1.38
C ALA A 79 48.11 -16.56 1.10
N PRO A 80 48.29 -15.52 0.26
CA PRO A 80 49.56 -14.80 0.20
C PRO A 80 49.52 -13.49 0.99
N GLU A 81 50.53 -13.34 1.85
CA GLU A 81 50.99 -12.08 2.45
C GLU A 81 51.75 -11.21 1.42
N ALA A 82 51.87 -9.93 1.79
CA ALA A 82 52.52 -8.82 1.09
C ALA A 82 54.03 -9.02 0.79
N PRO A 83 54.63 -8.04 0.08
CA PRO A 83 55.91 -7.52 0.56
C PRO A 83 56.00 -6.00 0.59
N SER A 84 56.71 -5.50 1.62
CA SER A 84 57.26 -4.15 1.73
C SER A 84 58.70 -4.11 1.19
N SER A 85 59.10 -2.98 0.59
CA SER A 85 60.49 -2.49 0.61
C SER A 85 60.54 -0.97 0.41
N GLU A 86 61.02 -0.30 1.46
CA GLU A 86 61.76 0.98 1.50
C GLU A 86 62.97 0.97 0.53
N ALA A 87 63.60 2.06 0.09
CA ALA A 87 63.50 3.51 0.22
C ALA A 87 64.43 4.14 -0.85
N GLN A 88 64.20 5.41 -1.25
CA GLN A 88 65.21 6.51 -1.26
C GLN A 88 64.77 7.70 -2.13
N GLU A 89 64.55 8.84 -1.46
CA GLU A 89 64.78 10.22 -1.92
C GLU A 89 66.30 10.49 -2.06
N PRO A 90 66.80 11.56 -2.75
CA PRO A 90 66.35 12.95 -2.55
C PRO A 90 66.50 13.97 -3.72
N GLY A 91 65.96 15.17 -3.48
CA GLY A 91 66.34 16.45 -4.12
C GLY A 91 65.25 16.97 -5.07
N GLY A 92 64.82 18.23 -5.05
CA GLY A 92 65.30 19.46 -4.44
C GLY A 92 64.60 20.61 -5.20
N ALA A 93 64.26 21.67 -4.47
CA ALA A 93 63.53 22.89 -4.84
C ALA A 93 63.72 23.47 -6.26
N GLU A 94 62.68 24.13 -6.81
CA GLU A 94 62.62 25.59 -7.03
C GLU A 94 61.31 26.10 -7.70
N SER A 95 60.86 27.29 -7.26
CA SER A 95 60.05 28.37 -7.89
C SER A 95 58.69 28.07 -8.57
N SER A 96 57.54 28.63 -8.16
CA SER A 96 57.11 30.06 -8.03
C SER A 96 56.90 30.81 -9.36
N GLU A 97 55.63 31.08 -9.73
CA GLU A 97 55.04 32.32 -10.31
C GLU A 97 53.59 31.98 -10.79
N ALA A 98 52.47 32.49 -10.25
CA ALA A 98 51.88 33.84 -10.19
C ALA A 98 51.14 34.31 -11.47
N ALA A 99 49.91 34.81 -11.25
CA ALA A 99 48.99 35.57 -12.12
C ALA A 99 48.35 34.81 -13.31
N GLU A 100 47.07 34.99 -13.67
CA GLU A 100 46.32 36.26 -13.78
C GLU A 100 44.80 35.98 -13.79
N ALA A 101 44.03 36.84 -13.12
CA ALA A 101 42.58 36.93 -13.19
C ALA A 101 42.16 37.84 -14.36
N PRO A 102 40.90 37.75 -14.83
CA PRO A 102 40.24 38.95 -15.31
C PRO A 102 38.96 39.25 -14.51
N GLU A 103 38.85 40.55 -14.22
CA GLU A 103 37.71 41.25 -13.64
C GLU A 103 36.41 40.97 -14.41
N ALA A 104 35.33 40.76 -13.66
CA ALA A 104 33.97 40.94 -14.16
C ALA A 104 33.24 41.94 -13.26
N VAL A 105 32.74 42.97 -13.93
CA VAL A 105 32.24 44.23 -13.41
C VAL A 105 30.88 44.04 -12.75
N GLU A 106 30.71 44.53 -11.52
CA GLU A 106 29.41 44.71 -10.89
C GLU A 106 28.55 45.66 -11.73
N THR A 107 27.38 45.19 -12.16
CA THR A 107 26.29 46.05 -12.60
C THR A 107 25.02 45.62 -11.86
N SER A 108 24.60 46.46 -10.91
CA SER A 108 23.31 46.38 -10.26
C SER A 108 22.21 46.70 -11.26
N ALA A 109 21.32 45.74 -11.49
CA ALA A 109 20.04 45.96 -12.13
C ALA A 109 18.94 45.43 -11.20
N GLN A 110 18.37 46.32 -10.39
CA GLN A 110 17.05 46.15 -9.79
C GLN A 110 16.02 46.13 -10.93
N ALA A 111 15.26 45.04 -11.04
CA ALA A 111 14.07 44.95 -11.87
C ALA A 111 13.02 44.09 -11.14
N SER A 112 12.18 44.81 -10.39
CA SER A 112 10.77 44.56 -10.08
C SER A 112 10.26 43.12 -10.08
N GLU A 113 10.12 42.56 -8.88
CA GLU A 113 9.24 41.44 -8.58
C GLU A 113 7.80 41.76 -9.05
N PRO A 114 7.10 40.85 -9.76
CA PRO A 114 5.67 40.96 -9.88
C PRO A 114 5.06 40.59 -8.52
N GLU A 115 4.33 41.53 -7.90
CA GLU A 115 3.38 41.22 -6.82
C GLU A 115 2.39 40.16 -7.34
N SER A 116 2.63 38.90 -6.97
CA SER A 116 1.58 37.88 -6.98
C SER A 116 0.62 38.20 -5.84
N SER A 117 -0.49 38.82 -6.20
CA SER A 117 -1.70 38.81 -5.38
C SER A 117 -2.00 37.37 -4.96
N PRO A 118 -2.17 37.06 -3.66
CA PRO A 118 -2.59 35.72 -3.26
C PRO A 118 -3.97 35.44 -3.85
N ALA A 119 -4.10 34.36 -4.61
CA ALA A 119 -5.40 33.82 -5.00
C ALA A 119 -6.15 33.34 -3.74
N PRO A 120 -7.49 33.43 -3.69
CA PRO A 120 -8.25 32.88 -2.57
C PRO A 120 -8.18 31.35 -2.65
N VAL A 121 -7.30 30.75 -1.85
CA VAL A 121 -7.08 29.29 -1.82
C VAL A 121 -8.11 28.55 -0.96
N ASP A 122 -8.85 29.25 -0.09
CA ASP A 122 -9.83 28.64 0.82
C ASP A 122 -11.14 28.19 0.14
N ASP A 123 -11.58 28.87 -0.93
CA ASP A 123 -12.88 28.56 -1.56
C ASP A 123 -12.86 27.20 -2.30
N SER A 124 -11.70 26.79 -2.83
CA SER A 124 -11.55 25.53 -3.58
C SER A 124 -11.66 24.30 -2.68
N ALA A 125 -11.09 24.33 -1.49
CA ALA A 125 -11.14 23.18 -0.57
C ALA A 125 -12.57 22.94 -0.05
N ALA A 126 -13.31 24.03 0.18
CA ALA A 126 -14.73 23.97 0.54
C ALA A 126 -15.59 23.38 -0.59
N SER A 127 -15.34 23.80 -1.83
CA SER A 127 -16.08 23.28 -2.99
C SER A 127 -15.80 21.80 -3.24
N ASP A 128 -14.55 21.38 -3.07
CA ASP A 128 -14.15 19.96 -3.25
C ASP A 128 -14.80 19.07 -2.19
N ALA A 129 -14.90 19.56 -0.93
CA ALA A 129 -15.58 18.84 0.14
C ALA A 129 -17.09 18.68 -0.12
N ALA A 130 -17.74 19.73 -0.63
CA ALA A 130 -19.17 19.71 -1.00
C ALA A 130 -19.45 18.74 -2.17
N GLU A 131 -18.57 18.70 -3.16
CA GLU A 131 -18.66 17.74 -4.27
C GLU A 131 -18.46 16.31 -3.75
N ALA A 132 -17.45 16.07 -2.93
CA ALA A 132 -17.20 14.76 -2.32
C ALA A 132 -18.37 14.28 -1.47
N LEU A 133 -19.06 15.16 -0.73
CA LEU A 133 -20.30 14.79 -0.02
C LEU A 133 -21.38 14.29 -0.98
N THR A 134 -21.56 14.98 -2.11
CA THR A 134 -22.54 14.57 -3.13
C THR A 134 -22.16 13.22 -3.74
N VAL A 135 -20.88 12.96 -4.00
CA VAL A 135 -20.40 11.68 -4.51
C VAL A 135 -20.56 10.57 -3.46
N LEU A 136 -20.26 10.85 -2.19
CA LEU A 136 -20.39 9.91 -1.08
C LEU A 136 -21.82 9.35 -0.96
N GLU A 137 -22.84 10.21 -1.16
CA GLU A 137 -24.26 9.78 -1.15
C GLU A 137 -24.61 8.78 -2.27
N THR A 138 -23.79 8.69 -3.32
CA THR A 138 -23.99 7.74 -4.41
C THR A 138 -23.32 6.38 -4.17
N LEU A 139 -22.41 6.29 -3.19
CA LEU A 139 -21.70 5.05 -2.89
C LEU A 139 -22.64 4.05 -2.21
N ASP A 140 -22.56 2.79 -2.65
CA ASP A 140 -23.23 1.69 -1.97
C ASP A 140 -22.72 1.59 -0.52
N ILE A 141 -23.65 1.34 0.41
CA ILE A 141 -23.31 1.04 1.81
C ILE A 141 -23.56 -0.45 2.09
N LYS A 142 -22.48 -1.20 2.38
CA LYS A 142 -22.53 -2.64 2.66
C LYS A 142 -21.53 -3.02 3.75
N GLY A 143 -21.69 -4.20 4.35
CA GLY A 143 -20.69 -4.76 5.26
C GLY A 143 -19.37 -5.12 4.55
N ARG A 144 -18.32 -5.38 5.32
CA ARG A 144 -17.06 -5.93 4.77
C ARG A 144 -17.30 -7.35 4.25
N ALA A 145 -16.90 -7.61 3.00
CA ALA A 145 -16.79 -8.96 2.48
C ALA A 145 -15.59 -9.69 3.12
N PRO A 146 -15.55 -11.04 3.07
CA PRO A 146 -14.39 -11.79 3.57
C PRO A 146 -13.08 -11.41 2.87
N LYS A 147 -11.98 -11.41 3.62
CA LYS A 147 -10.60 -11.29 3.08
C LYS A 147 -10.10 -12.58 2.41
N THR A 148 -10.88 -13.66 2.45
CA THR A 148 -10.52 -14.94 1.83
C THR A 148 -10.13 -14.76 0.36
N GLY A 149 -9.04 -15.40 -0.04
CA GLY A 149 -8.54 -15.35 -1.41
C GLY A 149 -7.80 -14.05 -1.77
N TYR A 150 -7.63 -13.12 -0.85
CA TYR A 150 -6.81 -11.93 -1.08
C TYR A 150 -5.33 -12.29 -1.21
N GLY A 151 -4.70 -11.76 -2.26
CA GLY A 151 -3.26 -11.67 -2.45
C GLY A 151 -2.94 -10.34 -3.11
N ARG A 152 -1.84 -9.68 -2.73
CA ARG A 152 -1.43 -8.39 -3.29
C ARG A 152 -1.12 -8.52 -4.79
N ASP A 153 -0.56 -9.65 -5.19
CA ASP A 153 -0.27 -10.06 -6.57
C ASP A 153 -1.51 -10.11 -7.47
N LEU A 154 -2.72 -10.22 -6.90
CA LEU A 154 -3.97 -10.13 -7.67
C LEU A 154 -4.23 -8.73 -8.24
N PHE A 155 -3.49 -7.72 -7.77
CA PHE A 155 -3.48 -6.37 -8.31
C PHE A 155 -2.36 -6.16 -9.34
N GLY A 156 -1.72 -7.26 -9.80
CA GLY A 156 -0.70 -7.25 -10.83
C GLY A 156 0.67 -6.77 -10.31
N PRO A 157 1.63 -6.54 -11.23
CA PRO A 157 2.98 -6.14 -10.88
C PRO A 157 2.99 -4.82 -10.11
N THR A 158 3.79 -4.77 -9.04
CA THR A 158 3.98 -3.56 -8.25
C THR A 158 4.62 -2.46 -9.10
N TRP A 159 4.07 -1.24 -9.02
CA TRP A 159 4.58 -0.05 -9.72
C TRP A 159 4.64 -0.19 -11.24
N HIS A 160 3.64 -0.88 -11.81
CA HIS A 160 3.55 -1.07 -13.25
C HIS A 160 3.43 0.26 -13.99
N ASP A 161 4.13 0.39 -15.11
CA ASP A 161 4.01 1.53 -16.02
C ASP A 161 2.67 1.43 -16.78
N VAL A 162 1.62 2.02 -16.20
CA VAL A 162 0.26 1.96 -16.76
C VAL A 162 0.00 3.01 -17.84
N ASP A 163 0.80 4.07 -17.89
CA ASP A 163 0.66 5.13 -18.89
C ASP A 163 1.61 4.96 -20.09
N GLY A 164 2.57 4.03 -19.99
CA GLY A 164 3.52 3.67 -21.04
C GLY A 164 4.61 4.71 -21.25
N ASN A 165 4.88 5.56 -20.25
CA ASN A 165 5.85 6.64 -20.35
C ASN A 165 7.31 6.16 -20.17
N GLY A 166 7.52 4.89 -19.78
CA GLY A 166 8.82 4.27 -19.55
C GLY A 166 9.32 4.36 -18.11
N CYS A 167 8.61 5.05 -17.23
CA CYS A 167 8.87 5.16 -15.80
C CYS A 167 7.93 4.23 -15.02
N SER A 168 8.40 3.72 -13.87
CA SER A 168 7.51 2.99 -12.97
C SER A 168 6.56 3.97 -12.29
N THR A 169 5.34 3.51 -11.99
CA THR A 169 4.35 4.34 -11.28
C THR A 169 4.92 4.92 -9.99
N ARG A 170 5.78 4.20 -9.26
CA ARG A 170 6.45 4.73 -8.06
C ARG A 170 7.21 6.02 -8.37
N ASN A 171 7.99 6.04 -9.44
CA ASN A 171 8.78 7.20 -9.81
C ASN A 171 7.91 8.34 -10.35
N ASP A 172 6.79 8.04 -10.97
CA ASP A 172 5.81 9.05 -11.35
C ASP A 172 5.18 9.74 -10.13
N ILE A 173 4.85 8.96 -9.09
CA ILE A 173 4.30 9.52 -7.86
C ILE A 173 5.37 10.31 -7.09
N LEU A 174 6.60 9.79 -6.96
CA LEU A 174 7.69 10.54 -6.34
C LEU A 174 7.95 11.85 -7.08
N ALA A 175 7.96 11.81 -8.40
CA ALA A 175 8.14 12.99 -9.23
C ALA A 175 7.04 14.04 -9.08
N ARG A 176 5.80 13.59 -8.87
CA ARG A 176 4.63 14.45 -8.69
C ARG A 176 4.63 15.10 -7.31
N ASP A 177 4.98 14.34 -6.27
CA ASP A 177 4.76 14.72 -4.88
C ASP A 177 6.00 15.33 -4.20
N LEU A 178 7.21 15.05 -4.68
CA LEU A 178 8.43 15.65 -4.16
C LEU A 178 8.75 16.94 -4.92
N THR A 179 9.43 17.85 -4.22
CA THR A 179 9.99 19.07 -4.79
C THR A 179 11.51 18.98 -4.85
N GLY A 180 12.13 19.76 -5.74
CA GLY A 180 13.59 19.79 -5.87
C GLY A 180 14.22 18.44 -6.24
N ILE A 181 13.50 17.62 -7.02
CA ILE A 181 13.93 16.24 -7.30
C ILE A 181 15.19 16.17 -8.16
N GLU A 182 16.01 15.15 -7.89
CA GLU A 182 17.05 14.69 -8.80
C GLU A 182 16.64 13.35 -9.43
N ARG A 183 17.09 13.11 -10.66
CA ARG A 183 16.75 11.91 -11.42
C ARG A 183 17.96 11.21 -12.00
N GLU A 184 17.88 9.89 -12.00
CA GLU A 184 18.75 8.95 -12.71
C GLU A 184 18.00 8.34 -13.90
N ASP A 185 18.71 8.10 -14.99
CA ASP A 185 18.21 7.46 -16.22
C ASP A 185 16.91 8.05 -16.80
N GLY A 186 16.62 9.31 -16.46
CA GLY A 186 15.43 10.05 -16.92
C GLY A 186 14.13 9.75 -16.16
N CYS A 187 14.07 8.69 -15.35
CA CYS A 187 12.86 8.27 -14.62
C CYS A 187 13.10 8.17 -13.11
N SER A 188 14.13 7.45 -12.69
CA SER A 188 14.38 7.08 -11.30
C SER A 188 14.63 8.31 -10.45
N VAL A 189 13.74 8.63 -9.51
CA VAL A 189 13.93 9.75 -8.58
C VAL A 189 14.95 9.31 -7.53
N SER A 190 16.13 9.95 -7.51
CA SER A 190 17.22 9.62 -6.60
C SER A 190 17.20 10.45 -5.31
N SER A 191 16.64 11.66 -5.35
CA SER A 191 16.47 12.52 -4.18
C SER A 191 15.34 13.54 -4.38
N GLY A 192 14.91 14.18 -3.29
CA GLY A 192 13.97 15.30 -3.30
C GLY A 192 13.41 15.59 -1.91
N LEU A 193 12.60 16.63 -1.78
CA LEU A 193 11.94 16.99 -0.52
C LEU A 193 10.44 16.68 -0.58
N LEU A 194 9.98 15.82 0.32
CA LEU A 194 8.56 15.57 0.56
C LEU A 194 8.07 16.48 1.68
N GLN A 195 7.08 17.33 1.40
CA GLN A 195 6.24 17.90 2.46
C GLN A 195 5.14 16.88 2.77
N ASP A 196 5.34 16.06 3.79
CA ASP A 196 4.49 14.90 4.04
C ASP A 196 3.09 15.33 4.49
N PRO A 197 2.04 14.97 3.73
CA PRO A 197 0.68 15.37 4.08
C PRO A 197 0.16 14.68 5.34
N TYR A 198 0.68 13.50 5.70
CA TYR A 198 0.15 12.73 6.82
C TYR A 198 0.63 13.22 8.19
N THR A 199 1.85 13.74 8.27
CA THR A 199 2.49 14.17 9.52
C THR A 199 2.74 15.67 9.58
N ASP A 200 2.60 16.40 8.46
CA ASP A 200 3.00 17.81 8.31
C ASP A 200 4.50 18.04 8.55
N THR A 201 5.32 17.03 8.23
CA THR A 201 6.78 17.12 8.36
C THR A 201 7.45 17.13 7.00
N ALA A 202 8.56 17.87 6.89
CA ALA A 202 9.40 17.84 5.72
C ALA A 202 10.38 16.66 5.83
N ILE A 203 10.45 15.82 4.80
CA ILE A 203 11.31 14.64 4.73
C ILE A 203 12.23 14.79 3.52
N ASP A 204 13.54 14.80 3.77
CA ASP A 204 14.56 14.76 2.72
C ASP A 204 14.69 13.31 2.21
N PHE A 205 14.05 13.02 1.09
CA PHE A 205 14.12 11.72 0.45
C PHE A 205 15.47 11.54 -0.25
N THR A 206 16.12 10.41 0.01
CA THR A 206 17.25 9.91 -0.77
C THR A 206 17.00 8.44 -1.06
N ALA A 207 17.06 8.05 -2.34
CA ALA A 207 16.93 6.66 -2.75
C ALA A 207 18.12 5.85 -2.22
N GLY A 208 17.83 4.75 -1.54
CA GLY A 208 18.85 3.89 -0.95
C GLY A 208 18.22 2.74 -0.17
N MET A 209 18.99 1.67 0.04
CA MET A 209 18.50 0.45 0.68
C MET A 209 17.94 0.68 2.10
N ASP A 210 18.45 1.70 2.80
CA ASP A 210 18.04 2.00 4.19
C ASP A 210 17.12 3.23 4.29
N THR A 211 17.09 4.09 3.27
CA THR A 211 16.38 5.39 3.28
C THR A 211 15.13 5.40 2.40
N SER A 212 15.05 4.54 1.39
CA SER A 212 13.86 4.44 0.51
C SER A 212 12.58 4.06 1.25
N ALA A 213 12.69 3.46 2.44
CA ALA A 213 11.55 3.10 3.27
C ALA A 213 10.99 4.27 4.10
N GLU A 214 11.73 5.39 4.20
CA GLU A 214 11.30 6.61 4.90
C GLU A 214 10.17 7.31 4.14
N VAL A 215 10.19 7.26 2.80
CA VAL A 215 9.08 7.70 1.95
C VAL A 215 8.47 6.51 1.22
N GLN A 216 7.22 6.23 1.53
CA GLN A 216 6.45 5.17 0.88
C GLN A 216 5.40 5.76 -0.04
N ILE A 217 4.99 4.99 -1.05
CA ILE A 217 3.82 5.32 -1.84
C ILE A 217 2.63 4.55 -1.25
N ASP A 218 1.72 5.29 -0.61
CA ASP A 218 0.51 4.73 -0.01
C ASP A 218 -0.57 4.52 -1.07
N HIS A 219 -1.32 3.43 -0.92
CA HIS A 219 -2.65 3.27 -1.49
C HIS A 219 -3.67 3.93 -0.56
N VAL A 220 -4.09 5.15 -0.88
CA VAL A 220 -5.01 5.97 -0.06
C VAL A 220 -6.26 5.17 0.33
N VAL A 221 -6.80 4.37 -0.60
CA VAL A 221 -7.65 3.21 -0.31
C VAL A 221 -6.80 1.95 -0.40
N ALA A 222 -6.52 1.33 0.76
CA ALA A 222 -5.64 0.16 0.85
C ALA A 222 -6.15 -1.02 0.01
N LEU A 223 -5.24 -1.77 -0.64
CA LEU A 223 -5.60 -2.88 -1.54
C LEU A 223 -6.43 -3.97 -0.83
N SER A 224 -6.10 -4.31 0.42
CA SER A 224 -6.88 -5.29 1.18
C SER A 224 -8.22 -4.74 1.66
N ASP A 225 -8.35 -3.43 1.89
CA ASP A 225 -9.64 -2.81 2.20
C ASP A 225 -10.54 -2.85 0.96
N ALA A 226 -10.00 -2.44 -0.19
CA ALA A 226 -10.67 -2.50 -1.47
C ALA A 226 -11.13 -3.93 -1.82
N TRP A 227 -10.31 -4.95 -1.56
CA TRP A 227 -10.70 -6.36 -1.74
C TRP A 227 -12.00 -6.71 -0.98
N GLN A 228 -12.09 -6.29 0.28
CA GLN A 228 -13.25 -6.52 1.13
C GLN A 228 -14.43 -5.61 0.80
N LYS A 229 -14.24 -4.63 -0.09
CA LYS A 229 -15.21 -3.58 -0.42
C LYS A 229 -15.49 -3.40 -1.91
N GLY A 230 -15.18 -4.40 -2.73
CA GLY A 230 -15.60 -4.45 -4.15
C GLY A 230 -14.54 -4.90 -5.13
N ALA A 231 -13.26 -4.80 -4.79
CA ALA A 231 -12.19 -5.16 -5.72
C ALA A 231 -12.13 -6.67 -6.07
N GLN A 232 -12.83 -7.53 -5.31
CA GLN A 232 -13.09 -8.92 -5.70
C GLN A 232 -13.84 -9.07 -7.03
N GLN A 233 -14.68 -8.09 -7.37
CA GLN A 233 -15.54 -8.10 -8.56
C GLN A 233 -14.88 -7.40 -9.74
N LEU A 234 -13.79 -6.67 -9.50
CA LEU A 234 -12.99 -6.06 -10.55
C LEU A 234 -12.25 -7.13 -11.34
N SER A 235 -12.16 -6.92 -12.65
CA SER A 235 -11.26 -7.69 -13.51
C SER A 235 -9.80 -7.50 -13.07
N GLU A 236 -8.92 -8.43 -13.43
CA GLU A 236 -7.48 -8.31 -13.17
C GLU A 236 -6.90 -7.00 -13.70
N GLN A 237 -7.30 -6.58 -14.90
CA GLN A 237 -6.87 -5.31 -15.48
C GLN A 237 -7.36 -4.10 -14.67
N GLN A 238 -8.60 -4.13 -14.18
CA GLN A 238 -9.11 -3.04 -13.34
C GLN A 238 -8.40 -2.98 -11.99
N ARG A 239 -8.05 -4.13 -11.39
CA ARG A 239 -7.22 -4.17 -10.17
C ARG A 239 -5.81 -3.64 -10.42
N LEU A 240 -5.20 -3.97 -11.55
CA LEU A 240 -3.91 -3.41 -11.95
C LEU A 240 -3.95 -1.89 -12.06
N VAL A 241 -4.97 -1.35 -12.73
CA VAL A 241 -5.14 0.09 -12.86
C VAL A 241 -5.44 0.72 -11.50
N PHE A 242 -6.29 0.13 -10.66
CA PHE A 242 -6.57 0.59 -9.28
C PHE A 242 -5.31 0.73 -8.43
N ALA A 243 -4.40 -0.25 -8.52
CA ALA A 243 -3.17 -0.26 -7.74
C ALA A 243 -2.10 0.71 -8.27
N ASN A 244 -2.24 1.23 -9.49
CA ASN A 244 -1.27 2.12 -10.12
C ASN A 244 -1.87 3.50 -10.49
N ASP A 245 -3.11 3.78 -10.06
CA ASP A 245 -3.77 5.06 -10.36
C ASP A 245 -3.23 6.17 -9.46
N PRO A 246 -2.69 7.27 -10.02
CA PRO A 246 -2.26 8.43 -9.23
C PRO A 246 -3.36 9.00 -8.33
N LEU A 247 -4.65 8.80 -8.63
CA LEU A 247 -5.74 9.17 -7.73
C LEU A 247 -5.72 8.37 -6.42
N ASN A 248 -5.32 7.09 -6.46
CA ASN A 248 -5.22 6.23 -5.29
C ASN A 248 -3.81 6.21 -4.67
N LEU A 249 -2.83 6.91 -5.25
CA LEU A 249 -1.44 6.88 -4.80
C LEU A 249 -0.93 8.23 -4.29
N LEU A 250 -0.14 8.19 -3.20
CA LEU A 250 0.44 9.38 -2.56
C LEU A 250 1.78 9.04 -1.91
N ALA A 251 2.82 9.86 -2.14
CA ALA A 251 4.07 9.75 -1.38
C ALA A 251 3.88 10.29 0.04
N VAL A 252 4.24 9.50 1.05
CA VAL A 252 4.00 9.79 2.47
C VAL A 252 5.10 9.23 3.38
N ASP A 253 5.12 9.69 4.64
CA ASP A 253 5.95 9.13 5.71
C ASP A 253 5.71 7.61 5.89
N GLY A 254 6.80 6.85 5.81
CA GLY A 254 6.78 5.38 5.84
C GLY A 254 6.22 4.78 7.13
N PRO A 255 6.71 5.14 8.32
CA PRO A 255 6.16 4.65 9.59
C PRO A 255 4.68 4.98 9.78
N THR A 256 4.24 6.18 9.40
CA THR A 256 2.84 6.60 9.50
C THR A 256 1.96 5.78 8.56
N ASN A 257 2.41 5.54 7.33
CA ASN A 257 1.73 4.66 6.38
C ASN A 257 1.63 3.22 6.88
N GLN A 258 2.69 2.69 7.51
CA GLN A 258 2.64 1.36 8.13
C GLN A 258 1.62 1.29 9.26
N SER A 259 1.46 2.36 10.04
CA SER A 259 0.45 2.44 11.10
C SER A 259 -0.99 2.40 10.58
N LYS A 260 -1.23 2.93 9.37
CA LYS A 260 -2.53 2.88 8.67
C LYS A 260 -2.94 1.45 8.35
N GLY A 261 -2.01 0.65 7.82
CA GLY A 261 -2.28 -0.73 7.38
C GLY A 261 -3.46 -0.81 6.41
N ASP A 262 -4.42 -1.68 6.71
CA ASP A 262 -5.65 -1.88 5.92
C ASP A 262 -6.83 -1.01 6.43
N GLY A 263 -6.55 0.03 7.22
CA GLY A 263 -7.56 0.89 7.84
C GLY A 263 -8.35 1.72 6.82
N ASP A 264 -9.66 1.83 7.05
CA ASP A 264 -10.53 2.80 6.37
C ASP A 264 -10.70 4.09 7.19
N ALA A 265 -11.41 5.08 6.63
CA ALA A 265 -11.64 6.37 7.29
C ALA A 265 -12.29 6.27 8.69
N ALA A 266 -13.05 5.21 8.99
CA ALA A 266 -13.61 5.02 10.33
C ALA A 266 -12.58 4.55 11.35
N THR A 267 -11.56 3.82 10.90
CA THR A 267 -10.54 3.21 11.76
C THR A 267 -9.25 4.01 11.84
N TRP A 268 -8.92 4.77 10.80
CA TRP A 268 -7.68 5.53 10.72
C TRP A 268 -7.85 6.78 9.86
N LEU A 269 -7.32 7.89 10.35
CA LEU A 269 -7.10 9.13 9.61
C LEU A 269 -5.67 9.61 9.88
N PRO A 270 -5.06 10.38 8.97
CA PRO A 270 -3.72 10.89 9.19
C PRO A 270 -3.60 11.71 10.48
N PRO A 271 -2.46 11.64 11.20
CA PRO A 271 -2.22 12.47 12.38
C PRO A 271 -2.37 13.97 12.11
N ASN A 272 -1.97 14.44 10.92
CA ASN A 272 -2.20 15.80 10.46
C ASN A 272 -3.68 16.04 10.16
N ARG A 273 -4.37 16.71 11.09
CA ARG A 273 -5.80 17.05 10.96
C ARG A 273 -6.11 17.98 9.80
N SER A 274 -5.21 18.90 9.47
CA SER A 274 -5.43 19.83 8.36
C SER A 274 -5.57 19.11 7.00
N TYR A 275 -5.05 17.89 6.91
CA TYR A 275 -5.12 17.06 5.70
C TYR A 275 -6.35 16.14 5.64
N TRP A 276 -7.25 16.17 6.62
CA TRP A 276 -8.40 15.25 6.64
C TRP A 276 -9.36 15.45 5.47
N CYS A 277 -9.66 16.70 5.11
CA CYS A 277 -10.54 17.04 4.00
C CYS A 277 -10.06 16.45 2.65
N PRO A 278 -8.84 16.77 2.18
CA PRO A 278 -8.33 16.20 0.92
C PRO A 278 -8.17 14.68 0.98
N TYR A 279 -7.79 14.12 2.14
CA TYR A 279 -7.67 12.67 2.30
C TYR A 279 -9.02 11.95 2.11
N VAL A 280 -10.07 12.42 2.77
CA VAL A 280 -11.40 11.81 2.69
C VAL A 280 -12.03 12.03 1.32
N ALA A 281 -11.96 13.25 0.77
CA ALA A 281 -12.48 13.53 -0.57
C ALA A 281 -11.84 12.59 -1.62
N ARG A 282 -10.53 12.42 -1.55
CA ARG A 282 -9.80 11.49 -2.42
C ARG A 282 -10.24 10.04 -2.25
N GLN A 283 -10.47 9.56 -1.03
CA GLN A 283 -11.01 8.21 -0.82
C GLN A 283 -12.40 8.03 -1.44
N VAL A 284 -13.26 9.05 -1.37
CA VAL A 284 -14.59 9.02 -1.99
C VAL A 284 -14.46 8.91 -3.51
N ASP A 285 -13.60 9.74 -4.13
CA ASP A 285 -13.37 9.71 -5.57
C ASP A 285 -12.81 8.38 -6.05
N VAL A 286 -11.84 7.81 -5.33
CA VAL A 286 -11.30 6.47 -5.63
C VAL A 286 -12.43 5.44 -5.56
N LYS A 287 -13.23 5.42 -4.49
CA LYS A 287 -14.29 4.42 -4.34
C LYS A 287 -15.37 4.57 -5.41
N ALA A 288 -15.73 5.79 -5.76
CA ALA A 288 -16.68 6.07 -6.84
C ALA A 288 -16.14 5.62 -8.21
N LYS A 289 -14.87 5.91 -8.52
CA LYS A 289 -14.25 5.55 -9.80
C LYS A 289 -14.20 4.04 -10.03
N TYR A 290 -14.04 3.25 -8.97
CA TYR A 290 -13.85 1.81 -9.03
C TYR A 290 -15.06 1.00 -8.54
N ASP A 291 -16.23 1.64 -8.40
CA ASP A 291 -17.48 1.03 -7.93
C ASP A 291 -17.29 0.24 -6.60
N LEU A 292 -16.46 0.78 -5.70
CA LEU A 292 -16.23 0.22 -4.37
C LEU A 292 -17.27 0.76 -3.40
N TRP A 293 -17.74 -0.08 -2.48
CA TRP A 293 -18.67 0.34 -1.44
C TRP A 293 -17.94 0.82 -0.18
N VAL A 294 -18.69 1.51 0.68
CA VAL A 294 -18.27 1.88 2.03
C VAL A 294 -19.04 1.07 3.07
N THR A 295 -18.48 0.93 4.27
CA THR A 295 -19.27 0.49 5.42
C THR A 295 -20.06 1.65 6.02
N GLN A 296 -21.11 1.37 6.79
CA GLN A 296 -21.86 2.44 7.46
C GLN A 296 -20.96 3.31 8.36
N PRO A 297 -20.08 2.75 9.23
CA PRO A 297 -19.19 3.57 10.04
C PRO A 297 -18.22 4.43 9.21
N GLU A 298 -17.71 3.87 8.11
CA GLU A 298 -16.82 4.60 7.19
C GLU A 298 -17.56 5.75 6.50
N HIS A 299 -18.75 5.50 5.96
CA HIS A 299 -19.60 6.52 5.36
C HIS A 299 -19.87 7.65 6.37
N ASP A 300 -20.30 7.31 7.58
CA ASP A 300 -20.63 8.30 8.61
C ASP A 300 -19.40 9.13 8.98
N ARG A 301 -18.23 8.50 9.11
CA ARG A 301 -16.98 9.21 9.42
C ARG A 301 -16.51 10.09 8.27
N MET A 302 -16.62 9.64 7.02
CA MET A 302 -16.32 10.46 5.85
C MET A 302 -17.24 11.68 5.77
N ALA A 303 -18.55 11.48 5.99
CA ALA A 303 -19.53 12.56 5.95
C ALA A 303 -19.39 13.54 7.12
N GLU A 304 -18.92 13.10 8.28
CA GLU A 304 -18.56 13.99 9.40
C GLU A 304 -17.40 14.90 9.01
N VAL A 305 -16.28 14.31 8.56
CA VAL A 305 -15.08 15.06 8.16
C VAL A 305 -15.40 16.09 7.07
N LEU A 306 -16.08 15.69 6.00
CA LEU A 306 -16.36 16.59 4.87
C LEU A 306 -17.28 17.75 5.25
N ARG A 307 -18.24 17.56 6.17
CA ARG A 307 -19.10 18.67 6.64
C ARG A 307 -18.35 19.68 7.50
N ASP A 308 -17.38 19.21 8.30
CA ASP A 308 -16.55 20.11 9.10
C ASP A 308 -15.73 21.04 8.18
N CYS A 309 -15.24 20.54 7.04
CA CYS A 309 -14.52 21.32 6.02
C CYS A 309 -15.35 22.48 5.44
N GLU A 310 -16.65 22.26 5.20
CA GLU A 310 -17.58 23.31 4.73
C GLU A 310 -17.85 24.36 5.84
N GLY A 311 -17.88 23.92 7.09
CA GLY A 311 -18.14 24.76 8.26
C GLY A 311 -17.00 25.72 8.60
N GLU A 312 -15.76 25.29 8.41
CA GLU A 312 -14.57 26.12 8.61
C GLU A 312 -14.51 27.26 7.58
N SER A 313 -14.81 26.96 6.33
CA SER A 313 -14.79 27.92 5.21
C SER A 313 -15.88 29.00 5.31
N SER A 314 -17.00 28.67 5.94
CA SER A 314 -18.13 29.60 6.13
C SER A 314 -17.98 30.50 7.38
N SER A 315 -17.04 30.19 8.27
CA SER A 315 -16.81 30.94 9.51
C SER A 315 -15.87 32.14 9.35
N ASP A 316 -15.11 32.22 8.24
CA ASP A 316 -14.12 33.29 8.01
C ASP A 316 -14.68 34.52 7.25
N SER A 317 -15.93 34.44 6.74
CA SER A 317 -16.59 35.57 6.06
C SER A 317 -17.46 36.45 6.97
N GLY A 318 -17.45 36.22 8.28
CA GLY A 318 -18.25 36.95 9.27
C GLY A 318 -17.41 37.81 10.23
N SER A 319 -17.16 39.07 9.87
CA SER A 319 -16.53 40.06 10.74
C SER A 319 -17.22 40.15 12.12
N GLY A 320 -16.42 39.94 13.18
CA GLY A 320 -16.54 40.57 14.50
C GLY A 320 -17.93 40.62 15.15
N SER A 321 -18.19 39.69 16.06
CA SER A 321 -19.02 40.00 17.24
C SER A 321 -18.53 39.17 18.42
N ASP A 322 -17.87 39.86 19.35
CA ASP A 322 -17.70 39.48 20.74
C ASP A 322 -18.98 38.82 21.30
N GLN A 323 -18.94 37.51 21.48
CA GLN A 323 -19.73 36.83 22.51
C GLN A 323 -18.83 35.79 23.18
N SER A 324 -18.06 36.31 24.14
CA SER A 324 -17.58 35.58 25.29
C SER A 324 -18.76 34.84 25.94
N SER A 325 -18.96 33.58 25.59
CA SER A 325 -19.75 32.64 26.37
C SER A 325 -18.79 31.67 27.06
N THR A 326 -18.35 32.07 28.24
CA THR A 326 -17.65 31.21 29.20
C THR A 326 -18.57 30.04 29.55
N ARG A 327 -18.45 28.92 28.84
CA ARG A 327 -18.98 27.64 29.31
C ARG A 327 -17.91 27.01 30.20
N ALA A 328 -18.24 26.90 31.49
CA ALA A 328 -17.48 26.14 32.47
C ALA A 328 -17.16 24.73 31.94
N PRO A 329 -15.99 24.15 32.29
CA PRO A 329 -15.62 22.82 31.84
C PRO A 329 -16.68 21.83 32.31
N ALA A 330 -17.34 21.18 31.36
CA ALA A 330 -18.13 19.99 31.66
C ALA A 330 -17.11 18.89 32.00
N GLU A 331 -17.04 18.58 33.29
CA GLU A 331 -16.41 17.39 33.85
C GLU A 331 -16.70 16.19 32.93
N SER A 332 -15.65 15.66 32.30
CA SER A 332 -15.70 14.40 31.56
C SER A 332 -16.14 13.30 32.52
N ALA A 333 -17.38 12.84 32.37
CA ALA A 333 -17.81 11.59 32.96
C ALA A 333 -16.90 10.47 32.41
N PRO A 334 -16.43 9.53 33.25
CA PRO A 334 -15.49 8.50 32.82
C PRO A 334 -16.12 7.61 31.75
N GLN A 335 -15.46 7.52 30.60
CA GLN A 335 -15.65 6.42 29.65
C GLN A 335 -15.52 5.09 30.42
N PRO A 336 -16.43 4.11 30.23
CA PRO A 336 -16.22 2.77 30.76
C PRO A 336 -14.88 2.26 30.25
N ALA A 337 -13.99 1.92 31.17
CA ALA A 337 -12.72 1.27 30.87
C ALA A 337 -13.04 -0.01 30.07
N GLN A 338 -12.74 0.01 28.78
CA GLN A 338 -12.66 -1.23 28.02
C GLN A 338 -11.44 -1.99 28.56
N GLU A 339 -11.73 -3.18 29.07
CA GLU A 339 -10.73 -4.18 29.44
C GLU A 339 -9.76 -4.36 28.27
N PRO A 340 -8.43 -4.30 28.48
CA PRO A 340 -7.47 -4.47 27.40
C PRO A 340 -7.74 -5.80 26.71
N ALA A 341 -8.05 -5.75 25.40
CA ALA A 341 -7.93 -6.93 24.57
C ALA A 341 -6.50 -7.49 24.78
N PRO A 342 -6.34 -8.81 24.92
CA PRO A 342 -5.02 -9.39 25.17
C PRO A 342 -4.05 -8.91 24.10
N ALA A 343 -2.95 -8.32 24.53
CA ALA A 343 -1.87 -7.90 23.65
C ALA A 343 -1.55 -9.07 22.69
N PRO A 344 -1.46 -8.85 21.37
CA PRO A 344 -0.91 -9.87 20.50
C PRO A 344 0.46 -10.24 21.05
N ALA A 345 0.66 -11.54 21.28
CA ALA A 345 1.95 -12.05 21.71
C ALA A 345 3.03 -11.51 20.77
N ALA A 346 4.08 -10.94 21.34
CA ALA A 346 5.20 -10.43 20.56
C ALA A 346 5.68 -11.52 19.57
N PRO A 347 5.76 -11.26 18.25
CA PRO A 347 6.48 -12.15 17.36
C PRO A 347 7.96 -11.86 17.54
N GLY A 348 8.55 -12.47 18.57
CA GLY A 348 9.99 -12.58 18.73
C GLY A 348 10.61 -13.72 17.91
N ALA A 349 10.06 -14.02 16.73
CA ALA A 349 10.58 -15.07 15.86
C ALA A 349 10.68 -14.56 14.41
N ALA A 350 11.88 -14.65 13.84
CA ALA A 350 12.09 -14.51 12.41
C ALA A 350 11.24 -15.55 11.67
N PHE A 351 10.50 -15.15 10.63
CA PHE A 351 9.76 -16.08 9.79
C PHE A 351 10.74 -17.06 9.10
N ALA A 352 10.40 -18.34 9.03
CA ALA A 352 11.27 -19.36 8.42
C ALA A 352 11.44 -19.14 6.91
N ASN A 353 10.49 -18.51 6.23
CA ASN A 353 10.58 -18.10 4.82
C ASN A 353 9.40 -17.18 4.45
N CYS A 354 9.40 -16.68 3.22
CA CYS A 354 8.37 -15.78 2.71
C CYS A 354 6.97 -16.37 2.60
N SER A 355 6.84 -17.70 2.51
CA SER A 355 5.52 -18.34 2.53
C SER A 355 4.86 -18.16 3.90
N GLU A 356 5.63 -18.33 4.98
CA GLU A 356 5.15 -18.12 6.35
C GLU A 356 4.83 -16.65 6.62
N ALA A 357 5.71 -15.73 6.18
CA ALA A 357 5.48 -14.30 6.30
C ALA A 357 4.20 -13.85 5.56
N ARG A 358 3.95 -14.37 4.34
CA ARG A 358 2.73 -14.09 3.57
C ARG A 358 1.49 -14.73 4.20
N ALA A 359 1.59 -15.97 4.68
CA ALA A 359 0.48 -16.66 5.37
C ALA A 359 0.07 -15.96 6.67
N ALA A 360 1.04 -15.35 7.37
CA ALA A 360 0.80 -14.54 8.55
C ALA A 360 0.32 -13.11 8.23
N GLY A 361 0.26 -12.72 6.95
CA GLY A 361 -0.08 -11.36 6.53
C GLY A 361 0.98 -10.31 6.89
N ALA A 362 2.22 -10.75 7.14
CA ALA A 362 3.34 -9.91 7.56
C ALA A 362 4.26 -9.48 6.42
N ALA A 363 4.12 -10.07 5.22
CA ALA A 363 4.90 -9.71 4.04
C ALA A 363 4.21 -8.62 3.19
N PRO A 364 4.97 -7.75 2.49
CA PRO A 364 6.43 -7.67 2.47
C PRO A 364 7.04 -7.20 3.80
N LEU A 365 8.21 -7.73 4.13
CA LEU A 365 8.95 -7.46 5.36
C LEU A 365 10.09 -6.47 5.06
N TYR A 366 10.18 -5.37 5.78
CA TYR A 366 11.19 -4.34 5.58
C TYR A 366 12.39 -4.49 6.51
N ARG A 367 13.58 -4.14 6.02
CA ARG A 367 14.82 -4.18 6.82
C ARG A 367 14.66 -3.40 8.12
N GLY A 368 15.05 -4.03 9.24
CA GLY A 368 14.94 -3.45 10.58
C GLY A 368 13.65 -3.82 11.34
N MET A 369 12.65 -4.41 10.69
CA MET A 369 11.43 -4.84 11.39
C MET A 369 11.56 -6.25 12.01
N PRO A 370 10.87 -6.54 13.12
CA PRO A 370 10.74 -7.90 13.64
C PRO A 370 10.18 -8.84 12.58
N GLY A 371 10.89 -9.93 12.30
CA GLY A 371 10.51 -10.90 11.27
C GLY A 371 11.33 -10.79 9.98
N TYR A 372 11.95 -9.64 9.68
CA TYR A 372 12.85 -9.49 8.52
C TYR A 372 14.10 -10.38 8.67
N ALA A 373 14.50 -11.03 7.58
CA ALA A 373 15.78 -11.71 7.48
C ALA A 373 16.39 -11.45 6.10
N PRO A 374 17.68 -11.06 5.99
CA PRO A 374 18.34 -10.77 4.71
C PRO A 374 18.26 -11.93 3.70
N ARG A 375 18.14 -13.17 4.15
CA ARG A 375 17.96 -14.34 3.27
C ARG A 375 16.60 -14.41 2.55
N MET A 376 15.66 -13.56 2.94
CA MET A 376 14.31 -13.46 2.38
C MET A 376 14.16 -12.24 1.45
N ASP A 377 15.21 -11.41 1.38
CA ASP A 377 15.38 -10.22 0.56
C ASP A 377 16.31 -10.63 -0.60
N GLY A 378 15.71 -11.08 -1.70
CA GLY A 378 16.40 -11.80 -2.77
C GLY A 378 17.28 -10.90 -3.65
N ASP A 379 16.88 -9.64 -3.79
CA ASP A 379 17.56 -8.58 -4.51
C ASP A 379 18.27 -7.59 -3.59
N GLY A 380 18.04 -7.66 -2.28
CA GLY A 380 18.78 -6.91 -1.27
C GLY A 380 18.31 -5.47 -1.10
N ASP A 381 17.17 -5.12 -1.67
CA ASP A 381 16.68 -3.73 -1.73
C ASP A 381 16.10 -3.24 -0.39
N GLY A 382 16.05 -4.11 0.62
CA GLY A 382 15.49 -3.82 1.93
C GLY A 382 14.05 -4.31 2.10
N VAL A 383 13.47 -4.93 1.08
CA VAL A 383 12.11 -5.50 1.07
C VAL A 383 12.19 -7.02 0.89
N ALA A 384 12.12 -7.75 2.00
CA ALA A 384 11.97 -9.20 1.98
C ALA A 384 10.55 -9.61 1.59
N CYS A 385 10.44 -10.72 0.86
CA CYS A 385 9.16 -11.37 0.55
C CYS A 385 8.19 -10.58 -0.33
N GLU A 386 8.73 -9.80 -1.26
CA GLU A 386 8.00 -9.19 -2.38
C GLU A 386 7.08 -10.18 -3.13
#